data_AF-A0A4P7R186-F1
#
_entry.id   AF-A0A4P7R186-F1
#
_cell.length_a   1.000
_cell.length_b   1.000
_cell.length_c   1.000
_cell.angle_alpha   90.00
_cell.angle_beta   90.00
_cell.angle_gamma   90.00
#
_symmetry.space_group_name_H-M   'P 1'
#
loop_
_entity.id
_entity.type
_entity.pdbx_description
1 polymer ?
#
loop_
_entity_poly.entity_id
_entity_poly.type
_entity_poly.pdbx_seq_one_letter_code
_entity_poly.pdbx_strand_id
1 'polypeptide(L)'
;MTIPEPQPQMAGAEMATDTGELQALAGRYGEVRLAFFKAQLRAMIHYVSPVAADALEREGLSVQDAIERISPPGDWPHRGLQTSNPFGSGNFRFRNANDHSNQVTGRRFERLIEAAVGFIMPSKGGDRGRLAFRVSAHTLEIAMISRDFFLATEAGKGCLQLSVKLPLTMGSRMLDRPVGDIVSHPLLDGRNYPVTRVKQPVDEALTTIGFDTGHTRLVADSPNCICSSDDPLTGPGMKARSSFVENVWLVIQYIGSGDQAAPAAADVIRSSGRR
;
A
#
# COMPACT_ATOMS: atom_id res chain seq x y z
N MET A 1 -2.54 70.06 -55.19
CA MET A 1 -2.81 69.61 -53.81
C MET A 1 -2.39 68.16 -53.75
N THR A 2 -1.23 67.92 -53.14
CA THR A 2 -0.58 66.61 -53.10
C THR A 2 -0.70 66.10 -51.67
N ILE A 3 -1.39 64.97 -51.49
CA ILE A 3 -1.56 64.30 -50.20
C ILE A 3 -0.31 63.45 -49.97
N PRO A 4 0.47 63.67 -48.90
CA PRO A 4 1.50 62.72 -48.52
C PRO A 4 0.89 61.64 -47.64
N GLU A 5 0.88 60.42 -48.16
CA GLU A 5 0.86 59.20 -47.35
C GLU A 5 2.28 58.98 -46.81
N PRO A 6 2.41 58.78 -45.49
CA PRO A 6 3.17 57.61 -45.06
C PRO A 6 2.52 56.94 -43.85
N GLN A 7 2.16 55.67 -44.02
CA GLN A 7 2.38 54.65 -42.98
C GLN A 7 3.86 54.22 -43.06
N PRO A 8 4.53 53.73 -41.99
CA PRO A 8 3.98 52.67 -41.14
C PRO A 8 4.56 52.55 -39.69
N GLN A 9 4.10 51.50 -39.00
CA GLN A 9 4.76 50.77 -37.90
C GLN A 9 4.75 51.41 -36.50
N MET A 10 3.62 51.25 -35.81
CA MET A 10 3.62 51.12 -34.35
C MET A 10 4.15 49.74 -33.97
N ALA A 11 5.41 49.72 -33.54
CA ALA A 11 6.01 48.87 -32.51
C ALA A 11 5.35 47.49 -32.26
N GLY A 12 5.89 46.48 -32.93
CA GLY A 12 5.93 45.11 -32.39
C GLY A 12 7.07 45.00 -31.38
N ALA A 13 6.88 45.53 -30.17
CA ALA A 13 7.75 45.40 -29.01
C ALA A 13 6.83 45.69 -27.81
N GLU A 14 6.62 44.87 -26.78
CA GLU A 14 7.33 43.76 -26.19
C GLU A 14 6.25 42.84 -25.58
N MET A 15 6.07 41.61 -26.08
CA MET A 15 5.30 40.56 -25.36
C MET A 15 6.15 39.30 -25.13
N ALA A 16 7.46 39.40 -25.31
CA ALA A 16 8.40 38.28 -25.18
C ALA A 16 9.11 38.23 -23.81
N THR A 17 8.92 39.24 -22.95
CA THR A 17 9.56 39.36 -21.63
C THR A 17 8.70 38.82 -20.47
N ASP A 18 7.38 38.75 -20.64
CA ASP A 18 6.44 38.38 -19.56
C ASP A 18 6.45 36.86 -19.27
N THR A 19 6.67 36.02 -20.29
CA THR A 19 6.62 34.56 -20.13
C THR A 19 7.76 34.01 -19.27
N GLY A 20 8.96 34.60 -19.36
CA GLY A 20 10.13 34.16 -18.59
C GLY A 20 10.02 34.50 -17.09
N GLU A 21 9.52 35.70 -16.77
CA GLU A 21 9.30 36.12 -15.38
C GLU A 21 8.18 35.31 -14.73
N LEU A 22 7.08 35.05 -15.44
CA LEU A 22 5.99 34.19 -14.97
C LEU A 22 6.46 32.75 -14.72
N GLN A 23 7.32 32.19 -15.59
CA GLN A 23 7.88 30.85 -15.38
C GLN A 23 8.83 30.81 -14.17
N ALA A 24 9.65 31.84 -13.98
CA ALA A 24 10.53 31.95 -12.80
C ALA A 24 9.76 32.15 -11.50
N LEU A 25 8.64 32.89 -11.53
CA LEU A 25 7.74 33.06 -10.40
C LEU A 25 7.04 31.72 -10.07
N ALA A 26 6.56 31.00 -11.08
CA ALA A 26 5.92 29.70 -10.91
C ALA A 26 6.89 28.67 -10.31
N GLY A 27 8.15 28.66 -10.74
CA GLY A 27 9.20 27.81 -10.15
C GLY A 27 9.41 28.09 -8.66
N ARG A 28 9.62 29.36 -8.29
CA ARG A 28 9.79 29.78 -6.89
C ARG A 28 8.58 29.45 -6.02
N TYR A 29 7.36 29.67 -6.55
CA TYR A 29 6.14 29.29 -5.85
C TYR A 29 6.06 27.78 -5.63
N GLY A 30 6.43 26.98 -6.64
CA GLY A 30 6.48 25.51 -6.54
C GLY A 30 7.43 25.01 -5.45
N GLU A 31 8.62 25.59 -5.34
CA GLU A 31 9.61 25.25 -4.31
C GLU A 31 9.13 25.57 -2.89
N VAL A 32 8.61 26.78 -2.68
CA VAL A 32 8.07 27.21 -1.38
C VAL A 32 6.85 26.35 -1.00
N ARG A 33 5.97 26.08 -1.97
CA ARG A 33 4.80 25.21 -1.81
C ARG A 33 5.22 23.80 -1.37
N LEU A 34 6.22 23.22 -2.02
CA LEU A 34 6.75 21.90 -1.66
C LEU A 34 7.40 21.91 -0.28
N ALA A 35 8.23 22.91 0.04
CA ALA A 35 8.89 23.02 1.32
C ALA A 35 7.90 23.11 2.49
N PHE A 36 6.85 23.93 2.35
CA PHE A 36 5.79 24.03 3.35
C PHE A 36 5.04 22.71 3.50
N PHE A 37 4.70 22.07 2.39
CA PHE A 37 4.04 20.76 2.41
C PHE A 37 4.88 19.70 3.16
N LYS A 38 6.19 19.64 2.90
CA LYS A 38 7.11 18.73 3.60
C LYS A 38 7.20 19.02 5.08
N ALA A 39 7.33 20.29 5.46
CA ALA A 39 7.33 20.69 6.86
C ALA A 39 6.03 20.26 7.58
N GLN A 40 4.88 20.46 6.92
CA GLN A 40 3.59 20.06 7.46
C GLN A 40 3.46 18.53 7.59
N LEU A 41 3.93 17.76 6.60
CA LEU A 41 3.94 16.30 6.67
C LEU A 41 4.76 15.79 7.86
N ARG A 42 6.00 16.27 8.02
CA ARG A 42 6.88 15.87 9.14
C ARG A 42 6.29 16.24 10.49
N ALA A 43 5.61 17.38 10.59
CA ALA A 43 4.93 17.81 11.81
C ALA A 43 3.69 16.97 12.15
N MET A 44 3.04 16.36 11.15
CA MET A 44 1.77 15.65 11.32
C MET A 44 1.94 14.14 11.57
N ILE A 45 2.96 13.52 10.96
CA ILE A 45 3.18 12.07 11.04
C ILE A 45 3.96 11.76 12.33
N HIS A 46 3.28 11.11 13.28
CA HIS A 46 3.86 10.74 14.59
C HIS A 46 3.98 9.23 14.77
N TYR A 47 3.31 8.46 13.92
CA TYR A 47 3.21 7.02 14.04
C TYR A 47 3.43 6.37 12.68
N VAL A 48 3.86 5.12 12.70
CA VAL A 48 3.97 4.26 11.53
C VAL A 48 3.33 2.92 11.86
N SER A 49 2.58 2.36 10.92
CA SER A 49 2.12 0.98 11.05
C SER A 49 3.35 0.05 11.02
N PRO A 50 3.45 -0.96 11.91
CA PRO A 50 4.55 -1.93 11.86
C PRO A 50 4.67 -2.61 10.49
N VAL A 51 3.55 -2.88 9.83
CA VAL A 51 3.52 -3.47 8.47
C VAL A 51 4.07 -2.48 7.44
N ALA A 52 3.83 -1.17 7.60
CA ALA A 52 4.38 -0.14 6.72
C ALA A 52 5.90 -0.03 6.89
N ALA A 53 6.40 -0.06 8.12
CA ALA A 53 7.83 -0.01 8.42
C ALA A 53 8.57 -1.22 7.81
N ASP A 54 8.05 -2.43 8.03
CA ASP A 54 8.61 -3.67 7.45
C ASP A 54 8.61 -3.64 5.90
N ALA A 55 7.55 -3.09 5.30
CA ALA A 55 7.46 -2.96 3.85
C ALA A 55 8.50 -1.98 3.30
N LEU A 56 8.74 -0.85 3.99
CA LEU A 56 9.79 0.09 3.60
C LEU A 56 11.18 -0.51 3.70
N GLU A 57 11.48 -1.21 4.80
CA GLU A 57 12.76 -1.85 5.03
C GLU A 57 13.07 -2.88 3.93
N ARG A 58 12.10 -3.72 3.57
CA ARG A 58 12.22 -4.69 2.46
C ARG A 58 12.48 -4.03 1.11
N GLU A 59 11.92 -2.85 0.90
CA GLU A 59 12.14 -2.06 -0.31
C GLU A 59 13.44 -1.24 -0.25
N GLY A 60 14.18 -1.29 0.86
CA GLY A 60 15.42 -0.55 1.07
C GLY A 60 15.20 0.95 1.20
N LEU A 61 14.08 1.35 1.80
CA LEU A 61 13.73 2.75 2.07
C LEU A 61 13.59 2.98 3.57
N SER A 62 14.08 4.11 4.06
CA SER A 62 13.73 4.56 5.41
C SER A 62 12.34 5.20 5.45
N VAL A 63 11.75 5.31 6.64
CA VAL A 63 10.50 6.07 6.85
C VAL A 63 10.65 7.52 6.39
N GLN A 64 11.81 8.13 6.63
CA GLN A 64 12.05 9.51 6.21
C GLN A 64 12.15 9.64 4.70
N ASP A 65 12.86 8.73 4.02
CA ASP A 65 12.91 8.71 2.55
C ASP A 65 11.52 8.53 1.94
N ALA A 66 10.66 7.72 2.59
CA ALA A 66 9.28 7.55 2.19
C ALA A 66 8.50 8.86 2.27
N ILE A 67 8.62 9.60 3.38
CA ILE A 67 7.98 10.90 3.57
C ILE A 67 8.50 11.93 2.55
N GLU A 68 9.80 11.89 2.23
CA GLU A 68 10.40 12.75 1.20
C GLU A 68 9.91 12.44 -0.21
N ARG A 69 9.40 11.23 -0.48
CA ARG A 69 8.82 10.87 -1.78
C ARG A 69 7.35 11.25 -1.95
N ILE A 70 6.62 11.50 -0.86
CA ILE A 70 5.21 11.91 -0.92
C ILE A 70 5.09 13.26 -1.62
N SER A 71 4.23 13.37 -2.63
CA SER A 71 4.00 14.65 -3.32
C SER A 71 2.73 15.33 -2.83
N PRO A 72 2.65 16.68 -2.88
CA PRO A 72 1.42 17.38 -2.58
C PRO A 72 0.33 17.00 -3.59
N PRO A 73 -0.91 16.71 -3.14
CA PRO A 73 -2.01 16.48 -4.07
C PRO A 73 -2.31 17.77 -4.86
N GLY A 74 -2.95 17.62 -6.02
CA GLY A 74 -3.17 18.72 -6.96
C GLY A 74 -4.01 19.88 -6.38
N ASP A 75 -4.89 19.57 -5.43
CA ASP A 75 -5.81 20.52 -4.78
C ASP A 75 -5.27 21.09 -3.45
N TRP A 76 -4.04 20.74 -3.05
CA TRP A 76 -3.39 21.32 -1.87
C TRP A 76 -2.91 22.76 -2.15
N PRO A 77 -3.05 23.74 -1.23
CA PRO A 77 -3.47 23.62 0.17
C PRO A 77 -4.99 23.78 0.42
N HIS A 78 -5.80 23.91 -0.64
CA HIS A 78 -7.25 24.16 -0.49
C HIS A 78 -7.98 22.97 0.12
N ARG A 79 -7.45 21.75 -0.06
CA ARG A 79 -7.89 20.54 0.64
C ARG A 79 -6.90 20.15 1.72
N GLY A 80 -7.43 19.88 2.92
CA GLY A 80 -6.63 19.40 4.04
C GLY A 80 -5.95 18.06 3.72
N LEU A 81 -4.77 17.84 4.33
CA LEU A 81 -3.97 16.62 4.17
C LEU A 81 -4.67 15.35 4.70
N GLN A 82 -5.71 15.53 5.52
CA GLN A 82 -6.54 14.45 6.05
C GLN A 82 -7.62 14.07 5.02
N THR A 83 -7.24 13.21 4.07
CA THR A 83 -8.20 12.61 3.14
C THR A 83 -8.86 11.39 3.80
N SER A 84 -10.17 11.22 3.61
CA SER A 84 -10.91 10.03 4.04
C SER A 84 -10.25 8.76 3.53
N ASN A 85 -10.14 7.70 4.35
CA ASN A 85 -9.45 6.48 3.94
C ASN A 85 -10.12 5.81 2.73
N PRO A 86 -9.48 5.80 1.56
CA PRO A 86 -10.03 5.16 0.38
C PRO A 86 -10.04 3.63 0.47
N PHE A 87 -9.25 3.07 1.39
CA PHE A 87 -9.09 1.63 1.63
C PHE A 87 -9.74 1.15 2.94
N GLY A 88 -10.49 2.03 3.62
CA GLY A 88 -11.21 1.70 4.84
C GLY A 88 -12.21 0.57 4.58
N SER A 89 -12.56 -0.20 5.61
CA SER A 89 -13.33 -1.44 5.47
C SER A 89 -14.64 -1.24 4.68
N GLY A 90 -14.61 -1.51 3.37
CA GLY A 90 -15.75 -1.38 2.44
C GLY A 90 -15.56 -0.40 1.26
N ASN A 91 -14.57 0.51 1.32
CA ASN A 91 -14.38 1.55 0.28
C ASN A 91 -13.57 1.05 -0.92
N PHE A 92 -12.57 0.20 -0.67
CA PHE A 92 -11.85 -0.52 -1.71
C PHE A 92 -12.35 -1.95 -1.80
N ARG A 93 -12.85 -2.32 -2.98
CA ARG A 93 -13.20 -3.69 -3.31
C ARG A 93 -12.22 -4.20 -4.34
N PHE A 94 -11.31 -5.05 -3.90
CA PHE A 94 -10.49 -5.85 -4.80
C PHE A 94 -11.42 -6.78 -5.60
N ARG A 95 -11.40 -6.67 -6.94
CA ARG A 95 -12.17 -7.55 -7.83
C ARG A 95 -11.20 -8.48 -8.55
N ASN A 96 -11.55 -9.77 -8.62
CA ASN A 96 -10.70 -10.80 -9.21
C ASN A 96 -10.25 -10.51 -10.63
N ALA A 97 -9.01 -10.92 -10.85
CA ALA A 97 -8.16 -10.76 -12.01
C ALA A 97 -8.52 -11.72 -13.17
N ASN A 98 -9.77 -11.71 -13.64
CA ASN A 98 -10.07 -12.32 -14.93
C ASN A 98 -9.79 -11.29 -16.05
N ASP A 99 -8.52 -11.29 -16.45
CA ASP A 99 -7.86 -10.89 -17.70
C ASP A 99 -7.97 -9.46 -18.28
N HIS A 100 -8.89 -8.60 -17.85
CA HIS A 100 -8.85 -7.16 -18.21
C HIS A 100 -9.02 -6.23 -17.00
N SER A 101 -9.31 -6.81 -15.83
CA SER A 101 -9.57 -6.09 -14.59
C SER A 101 -8.30 -5.63 -13.86
N ASN A 102 -7.12 -6.22 -14.11
CA ASN A 102 -5.87 -5.82 -13.44
C ASN A 102 -5.47 -4.38 -13.75
N GLN A 103 -5.64 -3.92 -15.00
CA GLN A 103 -5.40 -2.51 -15.34
C GLN A 103 -6.42 -1.59 -14.66
N VAL A 104 -7.69 -2.01 -14.56
CA VAL A 104 -8.74 -1.22 -13.93
C VAL A 104 -8.51 -1.11 -12.42
N THR A 105 -8.20 -2.21 -11.75
CA THR A 105 -7.90 -2.24 -10.31
C THR A 105 -6.60 -1.50 -10.01
N GLY A 106 -5.58 -1.65 -10.85
CA GLY A 106 -4.32 -0.90 -10.76
C GLY A 106 -4.51 0.62 -10.92
N ARG A 107 -5.28 1.05 -11.93
CA ARG A 107 -5.64 2.48 -12.12
C ARG A 107 -6.50 3.01 -10.98
N ARG A 108 -7.42 2.19 -10.45
CA ARG A 108 -8.23 2.59 -9.28
C ARG A 108 -7.34 2.74 -8.05
N PHE A 109 -6.41 1.83 -7.84
CA PHE A 109 -5.42 1.92 -6.78
C PHE A 109 -4.59 3.20 -6.91
N GLU A 110 -4.06 3.49 -8.11
CA GLU A 110 -3.33 4.73 -8.39
C GLU A 110 -4.14 5.97 -8.05
N ARG A 111 -5.36 6.08 -8.59
CA ARG A 111 -6.24 7.23 -8.33
C ARG A 111 -6.56 7.42 -6.86
N LEU A 112 -6.73 6.33 -6.11
CA LEU A 112 -7.02 6.42 -4.68
C LEU A 112 -5.81 6.86 -3.87
N ILE A 113 -4.59 6.52 -4.31
CA ILE A 113 -3.36 7.00 -3.70
C ILE A 113 -3.07 8.44 -4.12
N GLU A 114 -3.30 8.83 -5.38
CA GLU A 114 -3.19 10.23 -5.84
C GLU A 114 -4.18 11.15 -5.14
N ALA A 115 -5.40 10.65 -4.89
CA ALA A 115 -6.40 11.36 -4.10
C ALA A 115 -6.07 11.36 -2.59
N ALA A 116 -5.16 10.50 -2.15
CA ALA A 116 -4.59 10.51 -0.82
C ALA A 116 -3.25 11.27 -0.81
N VAL A 117 -2.78 11.64 0.37
CA VAL A 117 -1.42 12.18 0.50
C VAL A 117 -0.46 10.98 0.54
N GLY A 118 0.05 10.54 -0.61
CA GLY A 118 0.85 9.33 -0.71
C GLY A 118 1.82 9.26 -1.89
N PHE A 119 2.53 8.14 -2.01
CA PHE A 119 3.34 7.79 -3.16
C PHE A 119 3.21 6.31 -3.49
N ILE A 120 3.48 5.95 -4.74
CA ILE A 120 3.40 4.59 -5.26
C ILE A 120 4.77 4.19 -5.79
N MET A 121 5.13 2.93 -5.59
CA MET A 121 6.30 2.32 -6.20
C MET A 121 5.99 0.89 -6.66
N PRO A 122 6.71 0.39 -7.69
CA PRO A 122 6.72 -1.04 -7.96
C PRO A 122 7.34 -1.77 -6.77
N SER A 123 6.75 -2.89 -6.35
CA SER A 123 7.40 -3.73 -5.33
C SER A 123 8.59 -4.46 -5.95
N LYS A 124 9.70 -4.54 -5.21
CA LYS A 124 10.89 -5.31 -5.61
C LYS A 124 10.69 -6.83 -5.46
N GLY A 125 9.66 -7.26 -4.73
CA GLY A 125 9.29 -8.67 -4.61
C GLY A 125 8.92 -9.27 -5.97
N GLY A 126 9.22 -10.55 -6.20
CA GLY A 126 8.91 -11.26 -7.46
C GLY A 126 7.43 -11.27 -7.86
N ASP A 127 6.55 -10.93 -6.92
CA ASP A 127 5.15 -10.63 -7.20
C ASP A 127 5.06 -9.24 -7.83
N ARG A 128 4.53 -9.16 -9.05
CA ARG A 128 4.34 -7.93 -9.86
C ARG A 128 3.33 -6.94 -9.25
N GLY A 129 3.36 -6.76 -7.94
CA GLY A 129 2.48 -5.92 -7.16
C GLY A 129 2.93 -4.46 -7.13
N ARG A 130 2.00 -3.61 -6.68
CA ARG A 130 2.24 -2.20 -6.42
C ARG A 130 2.14 -1.96 -4.94
N LEU A 131 3.09 -1.18 -4.44
CA LEU A 131 3.13 -0.76 -3.06
C LEU A 131 2.92 0.74 -3.02
N ALA A 132 2.07 1.18 -2.11
CA ALA A 132 1.84 2.58 -1.86
C ALA A 132 1.89 2.87 -0.37
N PHE A 133 2.43 4.05 -0.08
CA PHE A 133 2.46 4.60 1.26
C PHE A 133 1.63 5.85 1.27
N ARG A 134 0.83 6.02 2.32
CA ARG A 134 -0.10 7.13 2.44
C ARG A 134 -0.14 7.63 3.87
N VAL A 135 -0.46 8.89 4.02
CA VAL A 135 -0.72 9.48 5.31
C VAL A 135 -2.20 9.32 5.64
N SER A 136 -2.48 8.76 6.81
CA SER A 136 -3.84 8.67 7.37
C SER A 136 -3.80 9.30 8.77
N ALA A 137 -4.49 10.42 8.97
CA ALA A 137 -4.40 11.20 10.21
C ALA A 137 -2.94 11.50 10.61
N HIS A 138 -2.44 10.87 11.69
CA HIS A 138 -1.08 11.05 12.22
C HIS A 138 -0.16 9.84 11.96
N THR A 139 -0.58 8.95 11.06
CA THR A 139 0.04 7.64 10.84
C THR A 139 0.49 7.50 9.39
N LEU A 140 1.68 6.95 9.17
CA LEU A 140 2.11 6.45 7.88
C LEU A 140 1.60 5.02 7.70
N GLU A 141 0.81 4.83 6.66
CA GLU A 141 0.08 3.60 6.37
C GLU A 141 0.47 3.03 5.01
N ILE A 142 0.23 1.73 4.82
CA ILE A 142 0.53 0.99 3.61
C ILE A 142 -0.76 0.59 2.89
N ALA A 143 -0.70 0.59 1.56
CA ALA A 143 -1.58 -0.20 0.72
C ALA A 143 -0.73 -0.97 -0.30
N MET A 144 -0.94 -2.27 -0.43
CA MET A 144 -0.26 -3.15 -1.35
C MET A 144 -1.30 -3.92 -2.13
N ILE A 145 -1.07 -4.03 -3.44
CA ILE A 145 -1.90 -4.83 -4.32
C ILE A 145 -1.01 -5.78 -5.11
N SER A 146 -1.39 -7.06 -5.13
CA SER A 146 -0.83 -8.11 -5.97
C SER A 146 -1.94 -8.70 -6.85
N ARG A 147 -1.61 -9.73 -7.63
CA ARG A 147 -2.58 -10.51 -8.40
C ARG A 147 -3.61 -11.19 -7.51
N ASP A 148 -3.17 -11.68 -6.35
CA ASP A 148 -3.96 -12.61 -5.54
C ASP A 148 -4.46 -12.01 -4.23
N PHE A 149 -3.94 -10.84 -3.86
CA PHE A 149 -4.36 -10.18 -2.64
C PHE A 149 -4.26 -8.66 -2.72
N PHE A 150 -4.97 -8.02 -1.81
CA PHE A 150 -4.83 -6.63 -1.47
C PHE A 150 -4.65 -6.51 0.05
N LEU A 151 -3.61 -5.82 0.49
CA LEU A 151 -3.28 -5.59 1.89
C LEU A 151 -3.26 -4.08 2.14
N ALA A 152 -3.97 -3.60 3.15
CA ALA A 152 -3.87 -2.21 3.58
C ALA A 152 -3.90 -2.09 5.09
N THR A 153 -3.27 -1.04 5.60
CA THR A 153 -3.34 -0.67 7.00
C THR A 153 -4.02 0.69 7.18
N GLU A 154 -4.68 0.86 8.31
CA GLU A 154 -5.24 2.12 8.77
C GLU A 154 -5.46 2.09 10.28
N ALA A 155 -4.99 3.14 10.97
CA ALA A 155 -5.29 3.39 12.36
C ALA A 155 -5.04 2.13 13.22
N GLY A 156 -3.98 1.39 12.87
CA GLY A 156 -3.47 0.26 13.63
C GLY A 156 -4.25 -1.02 13.34
N LYS A 157 -5.04 -1.02 12.28
CA LYS A 157 -5.76 -2.18 11.79
C LYS A 157 -5.23 -2.54 10.41
N GLY A 158 -5.10 -3.83 10.17
CA GLY A 158 -4.83 -4.39 8.86
C GLY A 158 -6.11 -4.93 8.21
N CYS A 159 -6.17 -4.84 6.90
CA CYS A 159 -7.21 -5.40 6.06
C CYS A 159 -6.53 -6.17 4.91
N LEU A 160 -6.71 -7.49 4.89
CA LEU A 160 -6.25 -8.37 3.84
C LEU A 160 -7.45 -8.90 3.06
N GLN A 161 -7.53 -8.56 1.78
CA GLN A 161 -8.50 -9.11 0.85
C GLN A 161 -7.81 -10.15 -0.02
N LEU A 162 -8.36 -11.36 -0.06
CA LEU A 162 -7.90 -12.44 -0.91
C LEU A 162 -8.78 -12.52 -2.16
N SER A 163 -8.17 -12.86 -3.29
CA SER A 163 -8.84 -13.15 -4.57
C SER A 163 -9.71 -14.42 -4.53
N VAL A 164 -9.78 -15.10 -3.39
CA VAL A 164 -10.50 -16.36 -3.26
C VAL A 164 -11.48 -16.33 -2.11
N LYS A 165 -12.59 -17.04 -2.29
CA LYS A 165 -13.55 -17.31 -1.22
C LYS A 165 -13.08 -18.52 -0.44
N LEU A 166 -12.67 -18.32 0.81
CA LEU A 166 -12.34 -19.42 1.71
C LEU A 166 -13.61 -20.20 2.10
N PRO A 167 -13.51 -21.50 2.44
CA PRO A 167 -14.63 -22.23 3.02
C PRO A 167 -15.15 -21.52 4.28
N LEU A 168 -16.48 -21.41 4.42
CA LEU A 168 -17.12 -20.76 5.58
C LEU A 168 -16.65 -21.33 6.93
N THR A 169 -16.36 -22.63 6.96
CA THR A 169 -15.83 -23.35 8.13
C THR A 169 -14.44 -22.90 8.54
N MET A 170 -13.66 -22.30 7.63
CA MET A 170 -12.37 -21.68 7.97
C MET A 170 -12.57 -20.33 8.63
N GLY A 171 -13.54 -19.53 8.20
CA GLY A 171 -13.75 -18.17 8.71
C GLY A 171 -13.93 -18.10 10.23
N SER A 172 -14.71 -19.01 10.82
CA SER A 172 -14.89 -19.07 12.28
C SER A 172 -13.66 -19.55 13.04
N ARG A 173 -12.85 -20.42 12.42
CA ARG A 173 -11.60 -20.95 13.02
C ARG A 173 -10.44 -19.97 12.95
N MET A 174 -10.55 -18.95 12.09
CA MET A 174 -9.52 -17.93 11.89
C MET A 174 -9.56 -16.83 12.95
N LEU A 175 -10.70 -16.57 13.59
CA LEU A 175 -10.83 -15.54 14.60
C LEU A 175 -9.84 -15.77 15.76
N ASP A 176 -9.24 -14.69 16.25
CA ASP A 176 -8.22 -14.63 17.30
C ASP A 176 -6.90 -15.37 16.98
N ARG A 177 -6.78 -15.99 15.81
CA ARG A 177 -5.52 -16.57 15.36
C ARG A 177 -4.59 -15.50 14.78
N PRO A 178 -3.27 -15.67 14.89
CA PRO A 178 -2.31 -14.87 14.16
C PRO A 178 -2.57 -14.91 12.65
N VAL A 179 -2.64 -13.76 11.99
CA VAL A 179 -2.84 -13.70 10.53
C VAL A 179 -1.71 -14.39 9.76
N GLY A 180 -0.47 -14.36 10.29
CA GLY A 180 0.68 -15.05 9.70
C GLY A 180 0.58 -16.58 9.74
N ASP A 181 -0.23 -17.15 10.64
CA ASP A 181 -0.48 -18.60 10.66
C ASP A 181 -1.48 -19.03 9.56
N ILE A 182 -2.21 -18.07 9.01
CA ILE A 182 -3.30 -18.29 8.05
C ILE A 182 -2.82 -18.00 6.64
N VAL A 183 -2.10 -16.88 6.48
CA VAL A 183 -1.58 -16.41 5.21
C VAL A 183 -0.09 -16.27 5.33
N SER A 184 0.64 -17.13 4.61
CA SER A 184 2.08 -16.99 4.49
C SER A 184 2.38 -15.80 3.58
N HIS A 185 2.81 -14.70 4.18
CA HIS A 185 3.24 -13.50 3.47
C HIS A 185 4.42 -12.89 4.21
N PRO A 186 5.49 -12.46 3.53
CA PRO A 186 6.69 -12.00 4.22
C PRO A 186 6.49 -10.80 5.18
N LEU A 187 5.44 -9.99 5.00
CA LEU A 187 5.05 -8.90 5.93
C LEU A 187 4.22 -9.37 7.14
N LEU A 188 3.71 -10.59 7.11
CA LEU A 188 2.79 -11.14 8.12
C LEU A 188 3.40 -12.35 8.84
N ASP A 189 4.35 -13.05 8.21
CA ASP A 189 5.01 -14.23 8.75
C ASP A 189 5.74 -13.91 10.05
N GLY A 190 5.51 -14.74 11.07
CA GLY A 190 6.08 -14.56 12.41
C GLY A 190 5.46 -13.41 13.21
N ARG A 191 4.41 -12.74 12.70
CA ARG A 191 3.70 -11.67 13.42
C ARG A 191 2.43 -12.21 14.08
N ASN A 192 2.28 -11.90 15.36
CA ASN A 192 1.11 -12.26 16.17
C ASN A 192 -0.03 -11.23 16.04
N TYR A 193 -0.44 -10.90 14.81
CA TYR A 193 -1.58 -10.00 14.60
C TYR A 193 -2.89 -10.79 14.66
N PRO A 194 -3.71 -10.66 15.71
CA PRO A 194 -4.92 -11.44 15.84
C PRO A 194 -5.95 -11.03 14.79
N VAL A 195 -6.55 -12.02 14.13
CA VAL A 195 -7.69 -11.79 13.24
C VAL A 195 -8.90 -11.39 14.06
N THR A 196 -9.39 -10.17 13.84
CA THR A 196 -10.55 -9.60 14.54
C THR A 196 -11.84 -9.77 13.76
N ARG A 197 -11.75 -9.98 12.44
CA ARG A 197 -12.93 -10.07 11.59
C ARG A 197 -12.65 -10.87 10.31
N VAL A 198 -13.62 -11.67 9.90
CA VAL A 198 -13.65 -12.26 8.56
C VAL A 198 -14.98 -11.88 7.90
N LYS A 199 -14.92 -11.39 6.65
CA LYS A 199 -16.10 -11.11 5.82
C LYS A 199 -15.99 -11.86 4.51
N GLN A 200 -17.10 -12.48 4.11
CA GLN A 200 -17.25 -13.14 2.83
C GLN A 200 -18.61 -12.72 2.25
N PRO A 201 -18.64 -11.72 1.36
CA PRO A 201 -19.87 -11.33 0.71
C PRO A 201 -20.45 -12.51 -0.07
N VAL A 202 -21.77 -12.64 -0.09
CA VAL A 202 -22.45 -13.78 -0.74
C VAL A 202 -22.16 -13.77 -2.24
N ASP A 203 -22.20 -12.58 -2.85
CA ASP A 203 -22.10 -12.36 -4.30
C ASP A 203 -20.67 -12.14 -4.80
N GLU A 204 -19.67 -12.20 -3.93
CA GLU A 204 -18.27 -11.94 -4.29
C GLU A 204 -17.40 -13.17 -4.01
N ALA A 205 -16.55 -13.52 -4.98
CA ALA A 205 -15.59 -14.62 -4.86
C ALA A 205 -14.33 -14.19 -4.08
N LEU A 206 -14.51 -13.48 -2.97
CA LEU A 206 -13.42 -12.91 -2.17
C LEU A 206 -13.61 -13.13 -0.67
N THR A 207 -12.50 -13.06 0.05
CA THR A 207 -12.47 -13.10 1.52
C THR A 207 -11.73 -11.88 2.03
N THR A 208 -12.35 -11.14 2.96
CA THR A 208 -11.69 -10.04 3.66
C THR A 208 -11.40 -10.46 5.09
N ILE A 209 -10.15 -10.29 5.52
CA ILE A 209 -9.62 -10.61 6.83
C ILE A 209 -9.16 -9.29 7.46
N GLY A 210 -9.79 -8.90 8.57
CA GLY A 210 -9.38 -7.77 9.40
C GLY A 210 -8.56 -8.25 10.59
N PHE A 211 -7.49 -7.53 10.93
CA PHE A 211 -6.61 -7.85 12.04
C PHE A 211 -6.08 -6.59 12.72
N ASP A 212 -5.58 -6.71 13.94
CA ASP A 212 -4.96 -5.60 14.68
C ASP A 212 -3.44 -5.62 14.51
N THR A 213 -2.88 -4.52 14.02
CA THR A 213 -1.43 -4.33 13.85
C THR A 213 -0.82 -3.43 14.92
N GLY A 214 -1.63 -2.69 15.67
CA GLY A 214 -1.16 -1.60 16.53
C GLY A 214 -0.43 -0.50 15.75
N HIS A 215 0.29 0.35 16.49
CA HIS A 215 1.11 1.45 15.95
C HIS A 215 2.44 1.54 16.66
N THR A 216 3.47 1.93 15.91
CA THR A 216 4.76 2.31 16.47
C THR A 216 4.89 3.82 16.41
N ARG A 217 5.21 4.45 17.55
CA ARG A 217 5.52 5.87 17.57
C ARG A 217 6.86 6.10 16.89
N LEU A 218 6.89 7.03 15.93
CA LEU A 218 8.14 7.53 15.40
C LEU A 218 8.84 8.28 16.53
N VAL A 219 9.99 7.76 16.96
CA VAL A 219 10.89 8.52 17.81
C VAL A 219 11.32 9.70 16.96
N ALA A 220 10.91 10.91 17.35
CA ALA A 220 11.43 12.10 16.68
C ALA A 220 12.94 12.02 16.82
N ASP A 221 13.66 11.95 15.69
CA ASP A 221 15.10 12.11 15.69
C ASP A 221 15.38 13.43 16.42
N SER A 222 15.83 13.32 17.67
CA SER A 222 16.52 14.42 18.30
C SER A 222 17.70 14.68 17.38
N PRO A 223 17.93 15.92 16.91
CA PRO A 223 19.02 16.23 15.99
C PRO A 223 20.43 16.04 16.59
N ASN A 224 20.58 15.26 17.68
CA ASN A 224 21.80 15.05 18.46
C ASN A 224 21.93 13.62 19.03
N CYS A 225 21.52 12.57 18.30
CA CYS A 225 21.87 11.21 18.69
C CYS A 225 22.94 10.64 17.76
N ILE A 226 24.19 10.87 18.17
CA ILE A 226 25.37 10.17 17.67
C ILE A 226 25.13 8.67 17.91
N CYS A 227 25.18 7.88 16.83
CA CYS A 227 25.16 6.44 16.89
C CYS A 227 26.32 5.94 17.78
N SER A 228 26.00 5.36 18.93
CA SER A 228 26.93 4.43 19.59
C SER A 228 26.53 3.03 19.17
N SER A 229 27.43 2.38 18.47
CA SER A 229 27.45 0.93 18.27
C SER A 229 27.68 0.20 19.60
N ASP A 230 27.45 -1.11 19.56
CA ASP A 230 27.75 -2.15 20.57
C ASP A 230 26.53 -2.44 21.49
N ASP A 231 26.01 -3.66 21.66
CA ASP A 231 26.48 -5.02 21.37
C ASP A 231 25.27 -6.02 21.48
N PRO A 232 25.42 -7.31 21.08
CA PRO A 232 24.33 -8.28 20.86
C PRO A 232 24.06 -9.18 22.08
N LEU A 233 22.81 -9.66 22.24
CA LEU A 233 22.56 -10.88 23.03
C LEU A 233 21.41 -11.75 22.46
N THR A 234 21.79 -13.01 22.31
CA THR A 234 21.11 -14.24 21.91
C THR A 234 20.10 -14.74 22.95
N GLY A 235 19.07 -15.49 22.51
CA GLY A 235 18.36 -16.45 23.38
C GLY A 235 17.08 -17.07 22.79
N PRO A 236 16.74 -18.34 23.08
CA PRO A 236 16.20 -19.26 22.07
C PRO A 236 14.78 -19.80 22.31
N GLY A 237 14.16 -20.28 21.21
CA GLY A 237 13.39 -21.53 21.20
C GLY A 237 11.87 -21.45 21.30
N MET A 238 11.17 -21.94 20.27
CA MET A 238 9.99 -22.79 20.44
C MET A 238 9.66 -23.56 19.15
N LYS A 239 9.74 -24.89 19.23
CA LYS A 239 9.18 -25.83 18.25
C LYS A 239 7.79 -26.25 18.73
N ALA A 240 6.80 -26.21 17.83
CA ALA A 240 5.69 -27.17 17.76
C ALA A 240 4.92 -26.96 16.45
N ARG A 241 5.28 -27.70 15.38
CA ARG A 241 4.44 -27.76 14.18
C ARG A 241 3.39 -28.85 14.37
N SER A 242 2.17 -28.41 14.61
CA SER A 242 0.93 -29.19 14.60
C SER A 242 0.57 -29.56 13.16
N SER A 243 0.15 -30.80 12.96
CA SER A 243 -0.23 -31.45 11.68
C SER A 243 -1.46 -30.87 10.97
N PHE A 244 -1.93 -29.68 11.36
CA PHE A 244 -3.02 -28.96 10.67
C PHE A 244 -2.53 -28.08 9.51
N VAL A 245 -1.21 -27.85 9.46
CA VAL A 245 -0.54 -26.99 8.48
C VAL A 245 -0.63 -27.55 7.05
N GLU A 246 -0.74 -28.87 6.85
CA GLU A 246 -0.68 -29.46 5.50
C GLU A 246 -1.92 -29.18 4.63
N ASN A 247 -3.10 -28.90 5.21
CA ASN A 247 -4.32 -28.68 4.41
C ASN A 247 -4.54 -27.21 3.99
N VAL A 248 -3.86 -26.25 4.62
CA VAL A 248 -3.93 -24.82 4.22
C VAL A 248 -2.80 -24.48 3.25
N TRP A 249 -1.66 -25.17 3.35
CA TRP A 249 -0.52 -24.99 2.45
C TRP A 249 -0.83 -25.32 1.00
N LEU A 250 -1.69 -26.32 0.75
CA LEU A 250 -2.05 -26.72 -0.60
C LEU A 250 -2.91 -25.67 -1.33
N VAL A 251 -3.62 -24.79 -0.63
CA VAL A 251 -4.50 -23.80 -1.28
C VAL A 251 -3.75 -22.53 -1.68
N ILE A 252 -2.68 -22.16 -0.96
CA ILE A 252 -1.91 -20.92 -1.25
C ILE A 252 -0.69 -21.20 -2.15
N GLN A 253 0.00 -22.36 -2.01
CA GLN A 253 1.10 -22.71 -2.92
C GLN A 253 0.64 -23.02 -4.35
N TYR A 254 -0.61 -23.46 -4.53
CA TYR A 254 -1.17 -23.76 -5.86
C TYR A 254 -1.50 -22.50 -6.67
N ILE A 255 -1.61 -21.34 -6.01
CA ILE A 255 -1.91 -20.06 -6.68
C ILE A 255 -0.62 -19.43 -7.26
N GLY A 256 0.55 -19.73 -6.68
CA GLY A 256 1.85 -19.16 -7.09
C GLY A 256 2.64 -19.92 -8.15
N SER A 257 2.23 -21.11 -8.61
CA SER A 257 3.04 -21.97 -9.51
C SER A 257 2.37 -22.35 -10.84
N GLY A 258 1.37 -21.59 -11.29
CA GLY A 258 0.62 -21.87 -12.52
C GLY A 258 1.39 -21.63 -13.83
N ASP A 259 2.47 -22.37 -14.07
CA ASP A 259 3.14 -22.47 -15.38
C ASP A 259 3.57 -23.92 -15.73
N GLN A 260 2.88 -24.94 -15.21
CA GLN A 260 3.02 -26.30 -15.75
C GLN A 260 1.67 -26.93 -16.07
N ALA A 261 1.59 -27.42 -17.31
CA ALA A 261 0.48 -28.12 -17.91
C ALA A 261 -0.06 -29.24 -17.00
N ALA A 262 -1.38 -29.27 -16.85
CA ALA A 262 -2.08 -30.37 -16.21
C ALA A 262 -1.94 -31.66 -17.04
N PRO A 263 -1.56 -32.81 -16.45
CA PRO A 263 -2.05 -34.09 -16.92
C PRO A 263 -3.39 -34.39 -16.22
N ALA A 264 -4.34 -34.87 -17.01
CA ALA A 264 -5.59 -35.42 -16.54
C ALA A 264 -5.35 -36.56 -15.54
N ALA A 265 -5.92 -36.46 -14.34
CA ALA A 265 -6.02 -37.58 -13.41
C ALA A 265 -7.48 -37.69 -12.95
N ALA A 266 -8.20 -38.55 -13.66
CA ALA A 266 -9.43 -39.17 -13.21
C ALA A 266 -9.15 -40.17 -12.08
N ASP A 267 -10.20 -40.47 -11.30
CA ASP A 267 -10.38 -41.68 -10.49
C ASP A 267 -9.36 -42.03 -9.41
N VAL A 268 -9.61 -41.61 -8.15
CA VAL A 268 -9.46 -42.50 -6.96
C VAL A 268 -10.43 -42.04 -5.84
N ILE A 269 -11.68 -42.52 -5.86
CA ILE A 269 -12.43 -42.76 -4.61
C ILE A 269 -12.91 -44.20 -4.67
N ARG A 270 -12.13 -45.11 -4.07
CA ARG A 270 -12.60 -46.44 -3.66
C ARG A 270 -12.36 -46.61 -2.17
N SER A 271 -13.48 -46.64 -1.45
CA SER A 271 -13.80 -47.54 -0.34
C SER A 271 -12.66 -47.98 0.59
N SER A 272 -12.74 -47.55 1.85
CA SER A 272 -12.57 -48.50 2.95
C SER A 272 -13.58 -48.19 4.04
N GLY A 273 -14.53 -49.12 4.20
CA GLY A 273 -15.52 -49.11 5.26
C GLY A 273 -15.00 -49.80 6.52
N ARG A 274 -15.68 -49.47 7.62
CA ARG A 274 -15.91 -50.26 8.85
C ARG A 274 -15.20 -51.62 8.94
N ARG A 275 -14.41 -51.78 10.01
CA ARG A 275 -14.79 -52.62 11.16
C ARG A 275 -14.45 -51.88 12.45
#